data_AF-A0A972XGD0-F1
#
_entry.id   AF-A0A972XGD0-F1
#
_cell.length_a   1.000
_cell.length_b   1.000
_cell.length_c   1.000
_cell.angle_alpha   90.00
_cell.angle_beta   90.00
_cell.angle_gamma   90.00
#
_symmetry.space_group_name_H-M   'P 1'
#
loop_
_entity.id
_entity.type
_entity.pdbx_description
1 polymer ?
#
loop_
_entity_poly.entity_id
_entity_poly.type
_entity_poly.pdbx_seq_one_letter_code
_entity_poly.pdbx_strand_id
1 'polypeptide(L)' 'MTNPLRDPLDRRLPRVAGPCGVVLFGVTGDLARKKVMPAVYDLANRGLLPPGFALVGFARRDWADEDFAQIV' A
#
# COMPACT_ATOMS: atom_id res chain seq x y z
N MET A 1 11.62 -19.63 20.99
CA MET A 1 11.23 -18.87 22.19
C MET A 1 10.40 -17.66 21.75
N THR A 2 9.15 -17.58 22.19
CA THR A 2 8.27 -16.43 21.89
C THR A 2 8.61 -15.28 22.84
N ASN A 3 8.85 -14.09 22.31
CA ASN A 3 9.22 -12.92 23.12
C ASN A 3 8.00 -12.47 23.97
N PRO A 4 8.07 -12.51 25.32
CA PRO A 4 6.95 -12.17 26.20
C PRO A 4 6.57 -10.69 26.20
N LEU A 5 7.38 -9.81 25.60
CA LEU A 5 7.08 -8.38 25.42
C LEU A 5 6.38 -8.08 24.08
N ARG A 6 6.21 -9.08 23.20
CA ARG A 6 5.46 -8.94 21.94
C ARG A 6 4.08 -9.59 22.12
N ASP A 7 3.12 -8.81 22.59
CA ASP A 7 1.71 -9.20 22.51
C ASP A 7 1.15 -8.83 21.11
N PRO A 8 0.64 -9.79 20.31
CA PRO A 8 0.00 -9.50 19.03
C PRO A 8 -1.19 -8.54 19.11
N LEU A 9 -1.80 -8.39 20.28
CA LEU A 9 -2.93 -7.49 20.53
C LEU A 9 -2.50 -6.10 21.01
N ASP A 10 -1.22 -5.90 21.35
CA ASP A 10 -0.72 -4.58 21.73
C ASP A 10 -0.88 -3.59 20.56
N ARG A 11 -1.55 -2.47 20.83
CA ARG A 11 -1.81 -1.41 19.86
C ARG A 11 -0.81 -0.26 19.96
N ARG A 12 0.04 -0.25 20.98
CA ARG A 12 1.08 0.77 21.19
C ARG A 12 2.23 0.61 20.19
N LEU A 13 2.48 -0.63 19.74
CA LEU A 13 3.48 -0.92 18.74
C LEU A 13 2.89 -0.73 17.33
N PRO A 14 3.52 0.09 16.47
CA PRO A 14 3.09 0.20 15.07
C PRO A 14 3.23 -1.15 14.36
N ARG A 15 2.13 -1.61 13.76
CA ARG A 15 2.11 -2.84 12.98
C ARG A 15 2.61 -2.53 11.58
N VAL A 16 3.90 -2.78 11.36
CA VAL A 16 4.50 -2.76 10.02
C VAL A 16 4.13 -4.07 9.33
N ALA A 17 3.69 -4.00 8.08
CA ALA A 17 3.42 -5.20 7.30
C ALA A 17 4.72 -6.00 7.07
N GLY A 18 4.63 -7.34 7.05
CA GLY A 18 5.72 -8.18 6.55
C GLY A 18 5.98 -7.93 5.06
N PRO A 19 7.08 -8.47 4.49
CA PRO A 19 7.39 -8.34 3.06
C PRO A 19 6.19 -8.74 2.18
N CYS A 20 5.69 -7.81 1.38
CA CYS A 20 4.50 -8.01 0.56
C CYS A 20 4.48 -7.09 -0.68
N GLY A 21 3.62 -7.43 -1.63
CA GLY A 21 3.24 -6.57 -2.75
C GLY A 21 1.73 -6.58 -2.93
N VAL A 22 1.21 -5.55 -3.60
CA VAL A 22 -0.23 -5.38 -3.88
C VAL A 22 -0.43 -5.25 -5.38
N VAL A 23 -1.41 -5.99 -5.92
CA VAL A 23 -1.86 -5.83 -7.30
C VAL A 23 -3.27 -5.22 -7.29
N LEU A 24 -3.41 -4.01 -7.83
CA LEU A 24 -4.66 -3.26 -7.85
C LEU A 24 -5.32 -3.35 -9.23
N PHE A 25 -6.31 -4.22 -9.35
CA PHE A 25 -7.17 -4.30 -10.54
C PHE A 25 -8.20 -3.17 -10.55
N GLY A 26 -8.40 -2.55 -11.71
CA GLY A 26 -9.26 -1.38 -11.83
C GLY A 26 -8.59 -0.14 -11.23
N VAL A 27 -7.27 -0.01 -11.42
CA VAL A 27 -6.48 1.12 -10.89
C VAL A 27 -7.00 2.49 -11.35
N THR A 28 -7.69 2.54 -12.49
CA THR A 28 -8.35 3.74 -13.03
C THR A 28 -9.72 4.05 -12.42
N GLY A 29 -10.19 3.26 -11.46
CA GLY A 29 -11.51 3.40 -10.84
C GLY A 29 -11.55 4.55 -9.83
N ASP A 30 -12.76 5.06 -9.57
CA ASP A 30 -12.97 6.17 -8.62
C ASP A 30 -12.48 5.81 -7.20
N LEU A 31 -12.70 4.57 -6.77
CA LEU A 31 -12.23 4.05 -5.48
C LEU A 31 -10.71 4.04 -5.38
N ALA A 32 -10.03 3.63 -6.46
CA ALA A 32 -8.58 3.57 -6.51
C ALA A 32 -7.99 4.96 -6.27
N ARG A 33 -8.49 5.96 -7.01
CA ARG A 33 -8.02 7.35 -6.91
C ARG A 33 -8.39 8.04 -5.59
N LYS A 34 -9.63 7.87 -5.10
CA LYS A 34 -10.12 8.61 -3.93
C LYS A 34 -9.78 7.98 -2.59
N LYS A 35 -9.49 6.68 -2.54
CA LYS A 35 -9.33 5.94 -1.28
C LYS A 35 -8.10 5.04 -1.27
N VAL A 36 -7.93 4.17 -2.25
CA VAL A 36 -6.87 3.14 -2.19
C VAL A 36 -5.49 3.77 -2.32
N MET A 37 -5.26 4.60 -3.34
CA MET A 37 -3.97 5.26 -3.56
C MET A 37 -3.59 6.19 -2.39
N PRO A 38 -4.48 7.08 -1.88
CA PRO A 38 -4.19 7.86 -0.68
C PRO A 38 -3.88 7.02 0.56
N ALA A 39 -4.56 5.90 0.76
CA ALA A 39 -4.30 5.02 1.90
C ALA A 39 -2.94 4.32 1.80
N VAL A 40 -2.54 3.86 0.60
CA VAL A 40 -1.21 3.28 0.36
C VAL A 40 -0.12 4.33 0.57
N TYR A 41 -0.34 5.56 0.09
CA TYR A 41 0.57 6.69 0.33
C TYR A 41 0.72 6.99 1.82
N ASP A 42 -0.37 7.03 2.59
CA ASP A 42 -0.33 7.26 4.04
C ASP A 42 0.46 6.17 4.77
N LEU A 43 0.29 4.89 4.38
CA LEU A 43 1.10 3.79 4.92
C LEU A 43 2.60 3.94 4.59
N ALA A 44 2.93 4.36 3.36
CA ALA A 44 4.31 4.61 2.95
C ALA A 44 4.93 5.77 3.75
N ASN A 45 4.23 6.90 3.85
CA ASN A 45 4.70 8.10 4.55
C ASN A 45 4.87 7.86 6.06
N ARG A 46 4.12 6.94 6.66
CA ARG A 46 4.26 6.54 8.07
C ARG A 46 5.30 5.44 8.31
N GLY A 47 5.98 4.95 7.27
CA GLY A 47 6.94 3.85 7.37
C GLY A 47 6.30 2.51 7.76
N LEU A 48 5.01 2.32 7.45
CA LEU A 48 4.26 1.10 7.78
C LEU A 48 4.32 0.04 6.67
N LEU A 49 4.96 0.36 5.54
CA LEU A 49 5.23 -0.57 4.46
C LEU A 49 6.67 -1.10 4.54
N PRO A 50 6.92 -2.35 4.13
CA PRO A 50 8.26 -2.90 4.07
C PRO A 50 9.09 -2.15 3.00
N PRO A 51 10.44 -2.07 3.15
CA PRO A 51 11.31 -1.37 2.19
C PRO A 51 11.23 -1.90 0.74
N GLY A 52 10.87 -3.18 0.57
CA GLY A 52 10.66 -3.82 -0.72
C GLY A 52 9.20 -3.88 -1.19
N PHE A 53 8.32 -3.04 -0.63
CA PHE A 53 6.92 -3.01 -1.03
C PHE A 53 6.78 -2.63 -2.51
N ALA A 54 5.99 -3.41 -3.25
CA ALA A 54 5.66 -3.13 -4.65
C ALA A 54 4.14 -2.98 -4.82
N LEU A 55 3.72 -1.96 -5.58
CA LEU A 55 2.33 -1.77 -6.00
C LEU A 55 2.25 -1.88 -7.53
N VAL A 56 1.44 -2.80 -8.03
CA VAL A 56 1.22 -3.01 -9.46
C VAL A 56 -0.23 -2.65 -9.79
N GLY A 57 -0.44 -1.67 -10.67
CA GLY A 57 -1.77 -1.32 -11.17
C GLY A 57 -2.14 -2.10 -12.43
N PHE A 58 -3.39 -2.53 -12.56
CA PHE A 58 -3.93 -3.14 -13.78
C PHE A 58 -5.26 -2.52 -14.16
N ALA A 59 -5.45 -2.14 -15.43
CA ALA A 59 -6.72 -1.69 -15.97
C ALA A 59 -6.90 -2.11 -17.44
N ARG A 60 -8.15 -2.15 -17.91
CA ARG A 60 -8.52 -2.58 -19.27
C ARG A 60 -8.36 -1.50 -20.34
N ARG A 61 -8.21 -0.24 -19.95
CA ARG A 61 -8.00 0.88 -20.89
C ARG A 61 -6.52 1.11 -21.03
N ASP A 62 -6.05 1.19 -22.28
CA ASP A 62 -4.70 1.63 -22.61
C ASP A 62 -4.56 3.09 -22.18
N TRP A 63 -4.03 3.30 -20.98
CA TRP A 63 -3.43 4.57 -20.65
C TRP A 63 -1.94 4.37 -20.90
N ALA A 64 -1.39 5.17 -21.81
CA ALA A 64 0.05 5.33 -21.92
C ALA A 64 0.59 5.65 -20.52
N ASP A 65 1.73 5.09 -20.18
CA ASP A 65 2.36 5.11 -18.85
C ASP A 65 2.54 6.51 -18.19
N GLU A 66 2.14 7.60 -18.87
CA GLU A 66 2.41 8.99 -18.52
C GLU A 66 1.50 9.61 -17.46
N ASP A 67 0.30 9.06 -17.20
CA ASP A 67 -0.66 9.71 -16.29
C ASP A 67 -0.61 9.21 -14.83
N PHE A 68 0.17 8.16 -14.54
CA PHE A 68 0.20 7.57 -13.19
C PHE A 68 1.11 8.33 -12.21
N ALA A 69 2.15 8.99 -12.72
CA ALA A 69 3.11 9.76 -11.91
C ALA A 69 2.62 11.18 -11.56
N GLN A 70 1.61 11.72 -12.26
CA GLN A 70 1.07 13.07 -12.04
C GLN A 70 0.02 13.15 -10.92
N ILE A 71 -0.42 12.01 -10.38
CA ILE A 71 -1.51 11.93 -9.37
C ILE A 71 -0.99 11.65 -7.95
N VAL A 72 0.33 11.41 -7.79
CA VAL A 72 0.97 11.16 -6.49
C VAL A 72 1.65 12.42 -5.98
#